data_AF-A0A2S6S9M3-F1
#
_entry.id   AF-A0A2S6S9M3-F1
#
_cell.length_a   1.000
_cell.length_b   1.000
_cell.length_c   1.000
_cell.angle_alpha   90.00
_cell.angle_beta   90.00
_cell.angle_gamma   90.00
#
_symmetry.space_group_name_H-M   'P 1'
#
loop_
_entity.id
_entity.type
_entity.pdbx_description
1 polymer ?
#
loop_
_entity_poly.entity_id
_entity_poly.type
_entity_poly.pdbx_seq_one_letter_code
_entity_poly.pdbx_strand_id
1 'polypeptide(L)'
;MKFLFKILVIVFLSSPVNSSSFSEVFGSEGAAGIKNPKQRFLSFTLQYLTLSGSIGYVGKQLFNSGFMSPLGFTPDSMKDISPLAYKNDLLSEPNFKLMFNKEKVSKLNQFNDYQKEAVNFKFSSRSIESRTRSNLINSLNRLEQRNLLSQRYLNAK
;
A
#
# COMPACT_ATOMS: atom_id res chain seq x y z
N MET A 1 -17.86 -18.73 5.48
CA MET A 1 -18.38 -20.12 5.69
C MET A 1 -19.91 -20.19 5.77
N LYS A 2 -20.58 -19.50 6.71
CA LYS A 2 -22.05 -19.59 6.87
C LYS A 2 -22.86 -19.13 5.63
N PHE A 3 -22.35 -18.18 4.85
CA PHE A 3 -23.02 -17.67 3.64
C PHE A 3 -22.91 -18.64 2.45
N LEU A 4 -21.72 -19.22 2.22
CA LEU A 4 -21.49 -20.24 1.18
C LEU A 4 -22.32 -21.50 1.45
N PHE A 5 -22.42 -21.92 2.71
CA PHE A 5 -23.25 -23.06 3.10
C PHE A 5 -24.75 -22.80 2.84
N LYS A 6 -25.24 -21.57 3.08
CA LYS A 6 -26.62 -21.21 2.75
C LYS A 6 -26.90 -21.23 1.25
N ILE A 7 -25.96 -20.75 0.42
CA ILE A 7 -26.08 -20.82 -1.04
C ILE A 7 -26.12 -22.28 -1.52
N LEU A 8 -25.22 -23.11 -1.00
CA LEU A 8 -25.15 -24.53 -1.34
C LEU A 8 -26.48 -25.26 -1.01
N VAL A 9 -27.04 -24.98 0.18
CA VAL A 9 -28.31 -25.57 0.61
C VAL A 9 -29.49 -25.09 -0.26
N ILE A 10 -29.50 -23.82 -0.68
CA ILE A 10 -30.53 -23.29 -1.59
C ILE A 10 -30.44 -23.93 -2.98
N VAL A 11 -29.23 -24.17 -3.49
CA VAL A 11 -29.01 -24.83 -4.79
C VAL A 11 -29.40 -26.32 -4.75
N PHE A 12 -29.22 -27.00 -3.62
CA PHE A 12 -29.63 -28.41 -3.49
C PHE A 12 -31.14 -28.60 -3.21
N LEU A 13 -31.82 -27.58 -2.66
CA LEU A 13 -33.26 -27.60 -2.39
C LEU A 13 -34.11 -27.06 -3.53
N SER A 14 -33.50 -26.53 -4.60
CA SER A 14 -34.27 -26.11 -5.77
C SER A 14 -34.76 -27.33 -6.54
N SER A 15 -36.08 -27.58 -6.48
CA SER A 15 -36.77 -28.49 -7.38
C SER A 15 -36.47 -28.13 -8.84
N PRO A 16 -36.43 -29.09 -9.78
CA PRO A 16 -36.29 -28.78 -11.19
C PRO A 16 -37.52 -28.00 -11.65
N VAL A 17 -37.40 -26.67 -11.70
CA VAL A 17 -38.40 -25.80 -12.30
C VAL A 17 -38.20 -25.93 -13.80
N ASN A 18 -39.16 -26.57 -14.48
CA ASN A 18 -39.20 -26.62 -15.94
C ASN A 18 -39.37 -25.19 -16.46
N SER A 19 -38.26 -24.56 -16.85
CA SER A 19 -38.29 -23.26 -17.51
C SER A 19 -38.85 -23.43 -18.92
N SER A 20 -40.17 -23.30 -19.05
CA SER A 20 -40.88 -23.38 -20.33
C SER A 20 -40.22 -22.54 -21.43
N SER A 21 -39.81 -21.30 -21.11
CA SER A 21 -39.20 -20.41 -22.11
C SER A 21 -37.76 -20.75 -22.52
N PHE A 22 -36.96 -21.43 -21.69
CA PHE A 22 -35.61 -21.88 -22.12
C PHE A 22 -35.67 -23.24 -22.81
N SER A 23 -36.60 -24.13 -22.42
CA SER A 23 -36.86 -25.40 -23.11
C SER A 23 -37.46 -25.19 -24.50
N GLU A 24 -38.35 -24.19 -24.67
CA GLU A 24 -38.90 -23.85 -25.99
C GLU A 24 -37.86 -23.26 -26.93
N VAL A 25 -36.94 -22.42 -26.43
CA VAL A 25 -35.94 -21.76 -27.29
C VAL A 25 -34.74 -22.67 -27.58
N PHE A 26 -34.37 -23.57 -26.65
CA PHE A 26 -33.13 -24.36 -26.69
C PHE A 26 -33.29 -25.88 -26.54
N GLY A 27 -34.52 -26.38 -26.35
CA GLY A 27 -34.85 -27.80 -26.16
C GLY A 27 -35.57 -28.42 -27.37
N SER A 28 -36.09 -29.64 -27.18
CA SER A 28 -36.78 -30.41 -28.22
C SER A 28 -37.97 -29.69 -28.87
N GLU A 29 -38.53 -28.68 -28.21
CA GLU A 29 -39.70 -27.91 -28.62
C GLU A 29 -39.39 -26.85 -29.69
N GLY A 30 -38.29 -26.10 -29.57
CA GLY A 30 -37.83 -25.16 -30.63
C GLY A 30 -37.39 -25.88 -31.92
N ALA A 31 -37.03 -27.14 -31.76
CA ALA A 31 -36.69 -28.07 -32.82
C ALA A 31 -37.88 -28.88 -33.36
N ALA A 32 -39.01 -28.90 -32.63
CA ALA A 32 -40.21 -29.64 -33.01
C ALA A 32 -40.93 -29.00 -34.21
N GLY A 33 -40.72 -27.71 -34.45
CA GLY A 33 -41.24 -26.99 -35.63
C GLY A 33 -40.51 -27.32 -36.95
N ILE A 34 -39.31 -27.89 -36.89
CA ILE A 34 -38.48 -28.19 -38.07
C ILE A 34 -38.59 -29.68 -38.39
N LYS A 35 -39.40 -30.02 -39.40
CA LYS A 35 -39.60 -31.42 -39.84
C LYS A 35 -38.32 -32.10 -40.34
N ASN A 36 -37.33 -31.35 -40.83
CA ASN A 36 -36.09 -31.91 -41.37
C ASN A 36 -35.03 -32.14 -40.27
N PRO A 37 -34.60 -33.39 -40.02
CA PRO A 37 -33.70 -33.73 -38.92
C PRO A 37 -32.29 -33.11 -39.06
N LYS A 38 -31.79 -32.88 -40.28
CA LYS A 38 -30.47 -32.27 -40.51
C LYS A 38 -30.46 -30.78 -40.17
N GLN A 39 -31.52 -30.06 -40.55
CA GLN A 39 -31.69 -28.64 -40.24
C GLN A 39 -31.92 -28.43 -38.74
N ARG A 40 -32.66 -29.34 -38.11
CA ARG A 40 -32.86 -29.39 -36.66
C ARG A 40 -31.55 -29.53 -35.89
N PHE A 41 -30.69 -30.47 -36.30
CA PHE A 41 -29.37 -30.65 -35.69
C PHE A 41 -28.51 -29.39 -35.80
N LEU A 42 -28.47 -28.78 -36.99
CA LEU A 42 -27.72 -27.53 -37.22
C LEU A 42 -28.21 -26.37 -36.33
N SER A 43 -29.52 -26.21 -36.17
CA SER A 43 -30.11 -25.20 -35.28
C SER A 43 -29.68 -25.40 -33.83
N PHE A 44 -29.72 -26.63 -33.33
CA PHE A 44 -29.23 -26.96 -32.00
C PHE A 44 -27.75 -26.63 -31.83
N THR A 45 -26.90 -27.06 -32.77
CA THR A 45 -25.46 -26.80 -32.69
C THR A 45 -25.17 -25.29 -32.67
N LEU A 46 -25.86 -24.51 -33.50
CA LEU A 46 -25.67 -23.06 -33.57
C LEU A 46 -26.14 -22.36 -32.28
N GLN A 47 -27.24 -22.84 -31.69
CA GLN A 47 -27.72 -22.34 -30.41
C GLN A 47 -26.74 -22.62 -29.27
N TYR A 48 -26.24 -23.86 -29.16
CA TYR A 48 -25.22 -24.20 -28.16
C TYR A 48 -23.91 -23.44 -28.40
N LEU A 49 -23.51 -23.24 -29.65
CA LEU A 49 -22.34 -22.43 -30.01
C LEU A 49 -22.54 -20.96 -29.59
N THR A 50 -23.72 -20.41 -29.81
CA THR A 50 -24.05 -19.02 -29.43
C THR A 50 -24.13 -18.87 -27.91
N LEU A 51 -24.68 -19.87 -27.20
CA LEU A 51 -24.74 -19.87 -25.75
C LEU A 51 -23.34 -19.98 -25.12
N SER A 52 -22.54 -20.94 -25.58
CA SER A 52 -21.16 -21.10 -25.12
C SER A 52 -20.30 -19.88 -25.46
N GLY A 53 -20.48 -19.30 -26.65
CA GLY A 53 -19.82 -18.06 -27.06
C GLY A 53 -20.20 -16.86 -26.19
N SER A 54 -21.49 -16.69 -25.88
CA SER A 54 -21.96 -15.58 -25.05
C SER A 54 -21.50 -15.71 -23.59
N ILE A 55 -21.56 -16.91 -23.01
CA ILE A 55 -21.03 -17.19 -21.67
C ILE A 55 -19.52 -16.96 -21.63
N GLY A 56 -18.79 -17.46 -22.63
CA GLY A 56 -17.35 -17.26 -22.74
C GLY A 56 -16.97 -15.78 -22.87
N TYR A 57 -17.72 -15.01 -23.64
CA TYR A 57 -17.52 -13.57 -23.78
C TYR A 57 -17.76 -12.82 -22.46
N VAL A 58 -18.87 -13.08 -21.78
CA VAL A 58 -19.18 -12.45 -20.48
C VAL A 58 -18.12 -12.84 -19.44
N GLY A 59 -17.74 -14.12 -19.37
CA GLY A 59 -16.70 -14.60 -18.48
C GLY A 59 -15.35 -13.91 -18.73
N LYS A 60 -14.96 -13.76 -20.01
CA LYS A 60 -13.76 -13.03 -20.40
C LYS A 60 -13.82 -11.55 -19.98
N GLN A 61 -14.97 -10.90 -20.16
CA GLN A 61 -15.15 -9.51 -19.75
C GLN A 61 -15.08 -9.33 -18.23
N LEU A 62 -15.68 -10.23 -17.45
CA LEU A 62 -15.59 -10.23 -15.99
C LEU A 62 -14.16 -10.45 -15.49
N PHE A 63 -13.41 -11.35 -16.14
CA PHE A 63 -12.00 -11.57 -15.81
C PHE A 63 -11.16 -10.34 -16.14
N ASN A 64 -11.30 -9.80 -17.34
CA ASN A 64 -10.56 -8.61 -17.79
C ASN A 64 -10.89 -7.36 -16.97
N SER A 65 -12.11 -7.25 -16.43
CA SER A 65 -12.51 -6.15 -15.55
C SER A 65 -11.99 -6.31 -14.11
N GLY A 66 -11.30 -7.40 -13.79
CA GLY A 66 -10.79 -7.67 -12.44
C GLY A 66 -11.86 -8.09 -11.44
N PHE A 67 -13.06 -8.48 -11.88
CA PHE A 67 -14.15 -8.90 -10.97
C PHE A 67 -13.73 -10.09 -10.09
N MET A 68 -12.89 -10.98 -10.62
CA MET A 68 -12.38 -12.16 -9.93
C MET A 68 -11.14 -11.87 -9.06
N SER A 69 -10.69 -10.62 -8.97
CA SER A 69 -9.52 -10.22 -8.16
C SER A 69 -9.63 -10.61 -6.68
N PRO A 70 -10.80 -10.55 -6.01
CA PRO A 70 -10.91 -11.00 -4.61
C PRO A 70 -10.67 -12.50 -4.43
N LEU A 71 -10.82 -13.30 -5.48
CA LEU A 71 -10.55 -14.73 -5.48
C LEU A 71 -9.10 -15.05 -5.86
N GLY A 72 -8.25 -14.05 -6.06
CA GLY A 72 -6.85 -14.21 -6.46
C GLY A 72 -6.62 -14.30 -7.97
N PHE A 73 -7.68 -14.23 -8.79
CA PHE A 73 -7.56 -14.25 -10.24
C PHE A 73 -7.54 -12.82 -10.78
N THR A 74 -6.34 -12.32 -11.02
CA THR A 74 -6.09 -10.98 -11.57
C THR A 74 -5.57 -11.08 -13.00
N PRO A 75 -6.15 -10.34 -13.96
CA PRO A 75 -5.65 -10.33 -15.33
C PRO A 75 -4.28 -9.65 -15.38
N ASP A 76 -3.41 -10.14 -16.26
CA ASP A 76 -2.03 -9.63 -16.37
C ASP A 76 -2.00 -8.15 -16.78
N SER A 77 -2.97 -7.72 -17.60
CA SER A 77 -3.13 -6.30 -17.93
C SER A 77 -3.31 -5.39 -16.72
N MET A 78 -3.97 -5.86 -15.65
CA MET A 78 -4.09 -5.09 -14.40
C MET A 78 -2.79 -5.11 -13.58
N LYS A 79 -2.07 -6.23 -13.60
CA LYS A 79 -0.76 -6.34 -12.96
C LYS A 79 0.25 -5.40 -13.60
N ASP A 80 0.19 -5.25 -14.93
CA ASP A 80 1.09 -4.39 -15.69
C ASP A 80 0.79 -2.89 -15.48
N ILE A 81 -0.50 -2.52 -15.32
CA ILE A 81 -0.89 -1.12 -15.02
C ILE A 81 -0.41 -0.70 -13.63
N SER A 82 -0.50 -1.61 -12.66
CA SER A 82 -0.18 -1.31 -11.26
C SER A 82 0.69 -2.40 -10.62
N PRO A 83 1.95 -2.55 -11.08
CA PRO A 83 2.82 -3.64 -10.64
C PRO A 83 3.10 -3.58 -9.14
N LEU A 84 3.07 -2.38 -8.53
CA LEU A 84 3.20 -2.18 -7.09
C LEU A 84 2.03 -2.73 -6.27
N ALA A 85 0.80 -2.63 -6.77
CA ALA A 85 -0.40 -3.08 -6.06
C ALA A 85 -0.54 -4.61 -6.08
N TYR A 86 -0.01 -5.23 -7.13
CA TYR A 86 -0.05 -6.68 -7.34
C TYR A 86 1.30 -7.36 -7.10
N LYS A 87 2.30 -6.61 -6.61
CA LYS A 87 3.59 -7.18 -6.24
C LYS A 87 3.42 -8.02 -4.97
N ASN A 88 3.83 -9.28 -5.02
CA ASN A 88 3.94 -10.14 -3.83
C ASN A 88 5.17 -9.75 -2.98
N ASP A 89 5.29 -8.45 -2.67
CA ASP A 89 6.49 -7.84 -2.09
C ASP A 89 6.59 -7.97 -0.57
N LEU A 90 5.71 -8.74 0.06
CA LEU A 90 5.85 -9.15 1.46
C LEU A 90 7.20 -9.86 1.73
N LEU A 91 7.93 -10.27 0.68
CA LEU A 91 9.26 -10.88 0.71
C LEU A 91 10.32 -10.11 -0.10
N SER A 92 10.08 -8.85 -0.47
CA SER A 92 11.11 -8.06 -1.15
C SER A 92 12.24 -7.73 -0.19
N GLU A 93 13.49 -8.06 -0.58
CA GLU A 93 14.67 -7.71 0.21
C GLU A 93 14.65 -6.20 0.53
N PRO A 94 14.97 -5.82 1.79
CA PRO A 94 14.94 -4.43 2.19
C PRO A 94 15.85 -3.62 1.27
N ASN A 95 15.29 -2.61 0.60
CA ASN A 95 16.07 -1.72 -0.23
C ASN A 95 16.98 -0.88 0.68
N PHE A 96 18.21 -1.36 0.90
CA PHE A 96 19.19 -0.75 1.80
C PHE A 96 19.44 0.73 1.49
N LYS A 97 19.39 1.12 0.21
CA LYS A 97 19.55 2.52 -0.21
C LYS A 97 18.38 3.40 0.23
N LEU A 98 17.16 2.88 0.15
CA LEU A 98 15.97 3.57 0.65
C LEU A 98 16.03 3.70 2.18
N MET A 99 16.44 2.64 2.89
CA MET A 99 16.57 2.65 4.34
C MET A 99 17.60 3.68 4.81
N PHE A 100 18.77 3.70 4.18
CA PHE A 100 19.82 4.68 4.47
C PHE A 100 19.36 6.12 4.22
N ASN A 101 18.65 6.36 3.12
CA ASN A 101 18.09 7.69 2.82
C ASN A 101 17.04 8.10 3.86
N LYS A 102 16.18 7.18 4.29
CA LYS A 102 15.18 7.42 5.33
C LYS A 102 15.84 7.77 6.66
N GLU A 103 16.88 7.05 7.06
CA GLU A 103 17.66 7.37 8.26
C GLU A 103 18.32 8.74 8.17
N LYS A 104 18.92 9.07 7.02
CA LYS A 104 19.55 10.38 6.79
C LYS A 104 18.54 11.52 6.92
N VAL A 105 17.37 11.40 6.30
CA VAL A 105 16.29 12.39 6.39
C VAL A 105 15.78 12.49 7.83
N SER A 106 15.60 11.36 8.52
CA SER A 106 15.16 11.36 9.92
C SER A 106 16.13 12.11 10.83
N LYS A 107 17.45 11.91 10.65
CA LYS A 107 18.48 12.64 11.43
C LYS A 107 18.44 14.15 11.16
N LEU A 108 18.26 14.55 9.91
CA LEU A 108 18.14 15.96 9.54
C LEU A 108 16.89 16.61 10.15
N ASN A 109 15.76 15.90 10.14
CA ASN A 109 14.53 16.39 10.76
C ASN A 109 14.69 16.54 12.28
N GLN A 110 15.28 15.53 12.93
CA GLN A 110 15.54 15.58 14.37
C GLN A 110 16.44 16.75 14.75
N PHE A 111 17.48 17.03 13.95
CA PHE A 111 18.33 18.20 14.15
C PHE A 111 17.56 19.53 13.98
N ASN A 112 16.70 19.63 12.97
CA ASN A 112 15.85 20.81 12.78
C ASN A 112 14.89 21.02 13.95
N ASP A 113 14.34 19.94 14.50
CA ASP A 113 13.44 20.01 15.66
C ASP A 113 14.20 20.48 16.90
N TYR A 114 15.41 19.96 17.16
CA TYR A 114 16.26 20.46 18.25
C TYR A 114 16.64 21.93 18.08
N GLN A 115 16.90 22.41 16.86
CA GLN A 115 17.15 23.84 16.64
C GLN A 115 15.93 24.68 16.97
N LYS A 116 14.73 24.25 16.56
CA LYS A 116 13.48 24.95 16.88
C LYS A 116 13.24 24.99 18.40
N GLU A 117 13.48 23.88 19.09
CA GLU A 117 13.40 23.83 20.54
C GLU A 117 14.43 24.73 21.21
N ALA A 118 15.68 24.74 20.75
CA ALA A 118 16.74 25.59 21.30
C ALA A 118 16.45 27.09 21.16
N VAL A 119 15.74 27.51 20.10
CA VAL A 119 15.28 28.91 19.95
C VAL A 119 14.22 29.26 21.00
N ASN A 120 13.36 28.31 21.37
CA ASN A 120 12.29 28.51 22.35
C ASN A 120 12.81 28.47 23.80
N PHE A 121 13.87 27.70 24.08
CA PHE A 121 14.54 27.70 25.38
C PHE A 121 15.51 28.87 25.48
N LYS A 122 15.02 30.07 25.85
CA LYS A 122 15.89 31.15 26.32
C LYS A 122 16.70 30.65 27.53
N PHE A 123 18.00 30.97 27.56
CA PHE A 123 18.96 30.56 28.59
C PHE A 123 18.34 30.53 30.00
N SER A 124 18.44 29.40 30.69
CA SER A 124 17.96 29.29 32.07
C SER A 124 18.75 30.25 32.98
N SER A 125 18.12 30.74 34.05
CA SER A 125 18.78 31.59 35.06
C SER A 125 20.10 30.97 35.56
N ARG A 126 20.11 29.65 35.78
CA ARG A 126 21.29 28.87 36.16
C ARG A 126 22.40 28.88 35.09
N SER A 127 22.04 28.82 33.81
CA SER A 127 23.01 28.88 32.71
C SER A 127 23.62 30.29 32.56
N ILE A 128 22.83 31.34 32.81
CA ILE A 128 23.29 32.73 32.85
C ILE A 128 24.26 32.90 34.03
N GLU A 129 23.88 32.46 35.21
CA GLU A 129 24.70 32.53 36.42
C GLU A 129 26.04 31.78 36.25
N SER A 130 26.01 30.57 35.68
CA SER A 130 27.21 29.79 35.41
C SER A 130 28.17 30.50 34.44
N ARG A 131 27.65 31.13 33.38
CA ARG A 131 28.47 31.92 32.43
C ARG A 131 29.06 33.15 33.11
N THR A 132 28.27 33.88 33.89
CA THR A 132 28.73 35.05 34.64
C THR A 132 29.83 34.67 35.63
N ARG A 133 29.68 33.57 36.36
CA ARG A 133 30.68 33.06 37.30
C ARG A 133 31.98 32.68 36.59
N SER A 134 31.90 32.01 35.45
CA SER A 134 33.07 31.65 34.65
C SER A 134 33.83 32.90 34.16
N ASN A 135 33.11 33.91 33.67
CA ASN A 135 33.71 35.17 33.25
C ASN A 135 34.38 35.93 34.41
N LEU A 136 33.75 35.94 35.59
CA LEU A 136 34.33 36.54 36.80
C LEU A 136 35.63 35.84 37.20
N ILE A 137 35.65 34.50 37.24
CA ILE A 137 36.85 33.71 37.55
C ILE A 137 37.97 34.01 36.55
N ASN A 138 37.66 34.04 35.26
CA ASN A 138 38.64 34.37 34.23
C ASN A 138 39.20 35.80 34.39
N SER A 139 38.35 36.76 34.76
CA SER A 139 38.77 38.13 35.04
C SER A 139 39.72 38.19 36.25
N LEU A 140 39.41 37.45 37.32
CA LEU A 140 40.26 37.39 38.51
C LEU A 140 41.62 36.77 38.20
N ASN A 141 41.65 35.64 37.48
CA ASN A 141 42.88 34.98 37.07
C ASN A 141 43.77 35.92 36.22
N ARG A 142 43.16 36.66 35.28
CA ARG A 142 43.89 37.65 34.47
C ARG A 142 44.45 38.79 35.31
N LEU A 143 43.70 39.26 36.31
CA LEU A 143 44.15 40.31 37.22
C LEU A 143 45.34 39.83 38.07
N GLU A 144 45.28 38.62 38.58
CA GLU A 144 46.37 37.98 39.33
C GLU A 144 47.63 37.83 38.48
N GLN A 145 47.49 37.30 37.25
CA GLN A 145 48.60 37.20 36.30
C GLN A 145 49.24 38.55 36.01
N ARG A 146 48.41 39.60 35.84
CA ARG A 146 48.90 40.97 35.63
C ARG A 146 49.67 41.48 36.84
N ASN A 147 49.18 41.24 38.06
CA ASN A 147 49.87 41.67 39.27
C ASN A 147 51.21 40.95 39.46
N LEU A 148 51.27 39.65 39.20
CA LEU A 148 52.51 38.88 39.21
C LEU A 148 53.53 39.41 38.19
N LEU A 149 53.08 39.73 36.98
CA LEU A 149 53.91 40.37 35.96
C LEU A 149 54.45 41.71 36.45
N SER A 150 53.58 42.59 36.97
CA SER A 150 54.00 43.90 37.50
C SER A 150 55.02 43.78 38.63
N GLN A 151 54.83 42.84 39.57
CA GLN A 151 55.79 42.59 40.65
C GLN A 151 57.15 42.13 40.12
N ARG A 152 57.18 41.24 39.12
CA ARG A 152 58.44 40.83 38.48
C ARG A 152 59.17 42.01 37.86
N TYR A 153 58.46 42.91 37.17
CA TYR A 153 59.09 44.09 36.56
C TYR A 153 59.54 45.14 37.59
N LEU A 154 58.80 45.30 38.69
CA LEU A 154 59.15 46.27 39.74
C LEU A 154 60.27 45.78 40.67
N ASN A 155 60.37 44.47 40.90
CA ASN A 155 61.43 43.84 41.72
C ASN A 155 62.69 43.48 40.92
N ALA A 156 62.72 43.71 39.61
CA ALA A 156 63.88 43.45 38.74
C ALA A 156 64.80 44.69 38.56
N LYS A 157 64.70 45.67 39.46
CA LYS A 157 65.66 46.77 39.64
C LYS A 157 66.50 46.51 40.89
#